data_AF-A0AA39S9G2-F1
#
_entry.id   AF-A0AA39S9G2-F1
#
_cell.length_a   1.000
_cell.length_b   1.000
_cell.length_c   1.000
_cell.angle_alpha   90.00
_cell.angle_beta   90.00
_cell.angle_gamma   90.00
#
_symmetry.space_group_name_H-M   'P 1'
#
loop_
_entity.id
_entity.type
_entity.pdbx_description
1 polymer ?
#
loop_
_entity_poly.entity_id
_entity_poly.type
_entity_poly.pdbx_seq_one_letter_code
_entity_poly.pdbx_strand_id
1 'polypeptide(L)'
;MAASQVKLKLLIDTQSKKVLFAEAGKDFVDFLFYLLSLPVSTVVRLLKNEGEVGCLSDLYNSLENLNDTYIQPIQNKTNLLYHKSSLPGSEFPLLLSGADQYSARTSTTRNVYICSTNGYDSDYDGEEDYCSRHASETPNDICPNCRGTMSVVVSLVNSSSAAANNTSTSSGGFVKGMVTYMVMDNLEVKPMSTISSLTLLNSFNVQNIGSLEEKFVALDVDEGLKLLKASLECKNVLTTVFLGNIGVEKGPERQ
;
A
#
# COMPACT_ATOMS: atom_id res chain seq x y z
N MET A 1 -1.69 20.49 -14.81
CA MET A 1 -0.99 19.20 -14.92
C MET A 1 -2.03 18.17 -15.28
N ALA A 2 -1.80 17.31 -16.29
CA ALA A 2 -2.75 16.26 -16.63
C ALA A 2 -2.86 15.29 -15.44
N ALA A 3 -4.08 15.02 -14.97
CA ALA A 3 -4.30 13.99 -13.98
C ALA A 3 -3.77 12.66 -14.54
N SER A 4 -2.86 12.01 -13.81
CA SER A 4 -2.32 10.71 -14.18
C SER A 4 -3.44 9.68 -14.07
N GLN A 5 -4.03 9.28 -15.18
CA GLN A 5 -5.14 8.33 -15.22
C GLN A 5 -4.60 6.90 -15.32
N VAL A 6 -4.88 6.06 -14.31
CA VAL A 6 -4.49 4.65 -14.32
C VAL A 6 -5.55 3.86 -15.11
N LYS A 7 -5.12 3.01 -16.06
CA LYS A 7 -6.05 2.25 -16.91
C LYS A 7 -6.13 0.81 -16.45
N LEU A 8 -7.34 0.27 -16.45
CA LEU A 8 -7.65 -1.12 -16.10
C LEU A 8 -8.46 -1.76 -17.22
N LYS A 9 -8.23 -3.04 -17.46
CA LYS A 9 -9.03 -3.83 -18.38
C LYS A 9 -9.80 -4.88 -17.57
N LEU A 10 -11.10 -4.69 -17.45
CA LEU A 10 -11.98 -5.60 -16.71
C LEU A 10 -12.43 -6.74 -17.61
N LEU A 11 -12.46 -7.96 -17.06
CA LEU A 11 -13.18 -9.08 -17.65
C LEU A 11 -14.49 -9.28 -16.88
N ILE A 12 -15.62 -9.10 -17.56
CA ILE A 12 -16.96 -9.10 -16.99
C ILE A 12 -17.71 -10.31 -17.51
N ASP A 13 -18.40 -11.04 -16.63
CA ASP A 13 -19.45 -11.95 -17.05
C ASP A 13 -20.78 -11.19 -17.13
N THR A 14 -21.30 -11.03 -18.35
CA THR A 14 -22.53 -10.30 -18.62
C THR A 14 -23.78 -11.02 -18.11
N GLN A 15 -23.71 -12.35 -17.93
CA GLN A 15 -24.84 -13.12 -17.39
C GLN A 15 -25.02 -12.87 -15.89
N SER A 16 -23.94 -12.99 -15.12
CA SER A 16 -23.96 -12.71 -13.68
C SER A 16 -23.80 -11.23 -13.33
N LYS A 17 -23.51 -10.36 -14.33
CA LYS A 17 -23.22 -8.93 -14.17
C LYS A 17 -22.13 -8.68 -13.14
N LYS A 18 -21.06 -9.47 -13.20
CA LYS A 18 -19.97 -9.48 -12.23
C LYS A 18 -18.62 -9.29 -12.93
N VAL A 19 -17.73 -8.53 -12.30
CA VAL A 19 -16.30 -8.51 -12.68
C VAL A 19 -15.64 -9.78 -12.18
N LEU A 20 -15.06 -10.56 -13.08
CA LEU A 20 -14.32 -11.77 -12.70
C LEU A 20 -12.91 -11.40 -12.19
N PHE A 21 -12.21 -10.56 -12.96
CA PHE A 21 -10.96 -9.94 -12.56
C PHE A 21 -10.66 -8.72 -13.46
N ALA A 22 -9.72 -7.90 -13.02
CA ALA A 22 -9.09 -6.84 -13.79
C ALA A 22 -7.66 -7.25 -14.17
N GLU A 23 -7.29 -7.00 -15.42
CA GLU A 23 -5.91 -6.92 -15.86
C GLU A 23 -5.39 -5.52 -15.55
N ALA A 24 -4.33 -5.46 -14.75
CA ALA A 24 -3.79 -4.21 -14.20
C ALA A 24 -2.26 -4.17 -14.26
N GLY A 25 -1.74 -2.96 -14.52
CA GLY A 25 -0.31 -2.67 -14.42
C GLY A 25 0.13 -2.34 -13.00
N LYS A 26 1.45 -2.15 -12.85
CA LYS A 26 2.10 -1.78 -11.58
C LYS A 26 1.42 -0.62 -10.85
N ASP A 27 1.05 0.45 -11.54
CA ASP A 27 0.55 1.68 -10.88
C ASP A 27 -0.72 1.43 -10.07
N PHE A 28 -1.61 0.55 -10.54
CA PHE A 28 -2.81 0.18 -9.80
C PHE A 28 -2.51 -0.73 -8.61
N VAL A 29 -1.64 -1.72 -8.80
CA VAL A 29 -1.28 -2.66 -7.74
C VAL A 29 -0.52 -1.95 -6.62
N ASP A 30 0.38 -1.04 -6.98
CA ASP A 30 1.05 -0.18 -6.03
C ASP A 30 0.03 0.66 -5.26
N PHE A 31 -0.94 1.29 -5.95
CA PHE A 31 -2.04 2.01 -5.29
C PHE A 31 -2.77 1.14 -4.26
N LEU A 32 -3.13 -0.11 -4.60
CA LEU A 32 -3.77 -1.04 -3.68
C LEU A 32 -2.87 -1.34 -2.47
N PHE A 33 -1.60 -1.64 -2.67
CA PHE A 33 -0.67 -1.89 -1.56
C PHE A 33 -0.39 -0.64 -0.73
N TYR A 34 -0.45 0.56 -1.30
CA TYR A 34 -0.43 1.80 -0.54
C TYR A 34 -1.65 1.94 0.39
N LEU A 35 -2.83 1.41 0.04
CA LEU A 35 -3.96 1.40 0.97
C LEU A 35 -3.63 0.63 2.27
N LEU A 36 -2.80 -0.42 2.16
CA LEU A 36 -2.28 -1.15 3.32
C LEU A 36 -1.18 -0.38 4.07
N SER A 37 -0.54 0.63 3.46
CA SER A 37 0.42 1.48 4.19
C SER A 37 -0.28 2.50 5.10
N LEU A 38 -1.54 2.84 4.81
CA LEU A 38 -2.33 3.72 5.67
C LEU A 38 -2.58 3.04 7.02
N PRO A 39 -2.86 3.80 8.10
CA PRO A 39 -3.28 3.24 9.40
C PRO A 39 -4.49 2.29 9.31
N VAL A 40 -5.17 2.26 8.15
CA VAL A 40 -6.16 1.25 7.77
C VAL A 40 -5.61 -0.18 7.93
N SER A 41 -4.35 -0.47 7.60
CA SER A 41 -3.80 -1.82 7.85
C SER A 41 -3.73 -2.18 9.31
N THR A 42 -3.51 -1.19 10.19
CA THR A 42 -3.57 -1.40 11.62
C THR A 42 -4.99 -1.77 12.04
N VAL A 43 -5.99 -1.06 11.51
CA VAL A 43 -7.41 -1.35 11.76
C VAL A 43 -7.80 -2.73 11.21
N VAL A 44 -7.43 -3.08 9.98
CA VAL A 44 -7.68 -4.40 9.36
C VAL A 44 -7.02 -5.53 10.16
N ARG A 45 -5.78 -5.33 10.62
CA ARG A 45 -5.07 -6.30 11.45
C ARG A 45 -5.74 -6.50 12.81
N LEU A 46 -6.21 -5.43 13.43
CA LEU A 46 -6.92 -5.50 14.72
C LEU A 46 -8.28 -6.18 14.58
N LEU A 47 -8.99 -5.92 13.48
CA LEU A 47 -10.32 -6.45 13.21
C LEU A 47 -10.30 -7.87 12.60
N LYS A 48 -9.12 -8.41 12.23
CA LYS A 48 -8.95 -9.76 11.65
C LYS A 48 -9.62 -10.88 12.46
N ASN A 49 -9.77 -10.69 13.77
CA ASN A 49 -10.36 -11.67 14.69
C ASN A 49 -11.81 -11.33 15.11
N GLU A 50 -12.32 -10.16 14.75
CA GLU A 50 -13.60 -9.61 15.24
C GLU A 50 -14.72 -9.60 14.17
N GLY A 51 -14.40 -9.93 12.91
CA GLY A 51 -15.38 -10.00 11.82
C GLY A 51 -14.74 -9.95 10.44
N GLU A 52 -15.57 -10.05 9.40
CA GLU A 52 -15.14 -9.96 8.00
C GLU A 52 -14.95 -8.47 7.62
N VAL A 53 -13.69 -8.03 7.51
CA VAL A 53 -13.33 -6.64 7.19
C VAL A 53 -13.21 -6.47 5.68
N GLY A 54 -14.38 -6.41 5.02
CA GLY A 54 -14.46 -6.21 3.58
C GLY A 54 -13.51 -7.13 2.79
N CYS A 55 -12.68 -6.55 1.93
CA CYS A 55 -11.73 -7.27 1.09
C CYS A 55 -10.25 -6.96 1.41
N LEU A 56 -9.98 -6.07 2.38
CA LEU A 56 -8.61 -5.68 2.71
C LEU A 56 -7.81 -6.82 3.34
N SER A 57 -8.48 -7.79 3.97
CA SER A 57 -7.84 -9.04 4.42
C SER A 57 -7.30 -9.86 3.24
N ASP A 58 -8.05 -9.93 2.14
CA ASP A 58 -7.66 -10.68 0.94
C ASP A 58 -6.50 -10.00 0.22
N LEU A 59 -6.53 -8.66 0.17
CA LEU A 59 -5.43 -7.85 -0.34
C LEU A 59 -4.15 -7.99 0.52
N TYR A 60 -4.28 -8.00 1.85
CA TYR A 60 -3.17 -8.27 2.77
C TYR A 60 -2.56 -9.65 2.53
N ASN A 61 -3.39 -10.68 2.45
CA ASN A 61 -2.95 -12.05 2.18
C ASN A 61 -2.25 -12.15 0.82
N SER A 62 -2.70 -11.38 -0.18
CA SER A 62 -2.04 -11.30 -1.49
C SER A 62 -0.62 -10.76 -1.37
N LEU A 63 -0.42 -9.66 -0.63
CA LEU A 63 0.89 -9.06 -0.41
C LEU A 63 1.84 -10.01 0.33
N GLU A 64 1.34 -10.71 1.36
CA GLU A 64 2.12 -11.67 2.14
C GLU A 64 2.61 -12.84 1.28
N ASN A 65 1.71 -13.41 0.47
CA ASN A 65 1.97 -14.59 -0.36
C ASN A 65 2.61 -14.28 -1.73
N LEU A 66 2.71 -13.01 -2.13
CA LEU A 66 3.32 -12.63 -3.41
C LEU A 66 4.80 -13.00 -3.41
N ASN A 67 5.29 -13.75 -4.41
CA ASN A 67 6.70 -14.14 -4.46
C ASN A 67 7.61 -12.89 -4.57
N ASP A 68 8.72 -12.89 -3.85
CA ASP A 68 9.69 -11.79 -3.83
C ASP A 68 10.24 -11.47 -5.23
N THR A 69 10.18 -12.42 -6.16
CA THR A 69 10.51 -12.18 -7.58
C THR A 69 9.62 -11.14 -8.26
N TYR A 70 8.45 -10.82 -7.72
CA TYR A 70 7.53 -9.80 -8.23
C TYR A 70 7.59 -8.48 -7.47
N ILE A 71 8.37 -8.44 -6.38
CA ILE A 71 8.55 -7.27 -5.51
C ILE A 71 9.82 -6.53 -5.92
N GLN A 72 9.81 -5.21 -5.76
CA GLN A 72 10.99 -4.38 -5.99
C GLN A 72 12.05 -4.65 -4.89
N PRO A 73 13.33 -4.85 -5.23
CA PRO A 73 14.37 -5.26 -4.27
C PRO A 73 14.56 -4.33 -3.07
N ILE A 74 14.21 -3.05 -3.22
CA ILE A 74 14.34 -2.01 -2.20
C ILE A 74 13.17 -2.06 -1.19
N GLN A 75 12.06 -2.69 -1.57
CA GLN A 75 10.86 -2.75 -0.76
C GLN A 75 10.83 -4.06 0.02
N ASN A 76 10.80 -3.96 1.35
CA ASN A 76 10.59 -5.11 2.22
C ASN A 76 9.10 -5.22 2.55
N LYS A 77 8.50 -6.41 2.35
CA LYS A 77 7.09 -6.69 2.71
C LYS A 77 6.79 -6.22 4.13
N THR A 78 7.71 -6.42 5.07
CA THR A 78 7.52 -6.06 6.48
C THR A 78 7.36 -4.56 6.72
N ASN A 79 7.95 -3.69 5.89
CA ASN A 79 7.82 -2.23 6.04
C ASN A 79 6.39 -1.74 5.76
N LEU A 80 5.65 -2.44 4.90
CA LEU A 80 4.23 -2.18 4.64
C LEU A 80 3.31 -2.72 5.74
N LEU A 81 3.63 -3.93 6.26
CA LEU A 81 2.80 -4.63 7.23
C LEU A 81 2.96 -4.08 8.67
N TYR A 82 4.13 -3.51 8.94
CA TYR A 82 4.50 -2.95 10.23
C TYR A 82 4.93 -1.51 10.00
N HIS A 83 3.96 -0.62 9.91
CA HIS A 83 4.23 0.80 9.82
C HIS A 83 5.05 1.26 11.04
N LYS A 84 6.37 1.40 10.87
CA LYS A 84 7.15 2.42 11.55
C LYS A 84 7.37 3.51 10.51
N SER A 85 6.64 4.60 10.70
CA SER A 85 6.58 5.78 9.85
C SER A 85 7.94 6.18 9.28
N SER A 86 8.11 6.03 7.96
CA SER A 86 8.76 7.03 7.10
C SER A 86 8.94 6.47 5.69
N LEU A 87 7.85 6.39 4.90
CA LEU A 87 8.04 6.46 3.45
C LEU A 87 8.35 7.92 3.07
N PRO A 88 9.36 8.17 2.21
CA PRO A 88 9.60 9.50 1.66
C PRO A 88 8.38 9.93 0.85
N GLY A 89 7.91 11.16 1.09
CA GLY A 89 6.71 11.74 0.45
C GLY A 89 6.78 11.90 -1.08
N SER A 90 7.85 11.42 -1.72
CA SER A 90 7.97 11.33 -3.18
C SER A 90 7.35 10.05 -3.77
N GLU A 91 6.96 9.09 -2.94
CA GLU A 91 6.34 7.81 -3.37
C GLU A 91 4.84 7.73 -3.06
N PHE A 92 4.15 8.87 -2.92
CA PHE A 92 2.68 8.84 -2.92
C PHE A 92 2.22 8.39 -4.32
N PRO A 93 1.26 7.44 -4.43
CA PRO A 93 0.71 7.06 -5.72
C PRO A 93 0.26 8.32 -6.45
N LEU A 94 0.63 8.43 -7.74
CA LEU A 94 0.36 9.59 -8.61
C LEU A 94 -1.12 10.06 -8.61
N LEU A 95 -2.04 9.20 -8.17
CA LEU A 95 -3.47 9.48 -8.03
C LEU A 95 -3.84 10.34 -6.81
N LEU A 96 -3.09 10.30 -5.70
CA LEU A 96 -3.44 11.04 -4.48
C LEU A 96 -2.75 12.40 -4.36
N SER A 97 -1.78 12.68 -5.24
CA SER A 97 -1.04 13.96 -5.27
C SER A 97 -1.90 15.17 -5.65
N GLY A 98 -3.19 14.99 -5.93
CA GLY A 98 -4.13 16.05 -6.29
C GLY A 98 -4.87 16.71 -5.12
N ALA A 99 -4.72 16.23 -3.88
CA ALA A 99 -5.52 16.70 -2.74
C ALA A 99 -4.95 17.90 -1.99
N ASP A 100 -3.68 18.29 -2.20
CA ASP A 100 -3.05 19.32 -1.38
C ASP A 100 -2.77 20.62 -2.14
N GLN A 101 -3.70 21.58 -2.02
CA GLN A 101 -3.39 23.01 -2.05
C GLN A 101 -2.67 23.49 -0.76
N TYR A 102 -2.10 22.58 0.03
CA TYR A 102 -1.29 22.89 1.19
C TYR A 102 0.15 22.41 0.99
N SER A 103 0.98 23.35 0.49
CA SER A 103 2.45 23.31 0.49
C SER A 103 3.14 22.08 -0.11
N ALA A 104 3.28 22.10 -1.42
CA ALA A 104 4.50 21.61 -2.06
C ALA A 104 5.71 22.42 -1.56
N ARG A 105 6.34 21.99 -0.45
CA ARG A 105 7.76 22.23 -0.20
C ARG A 105 8.52 20.95 -0.51
N THR A 106 8.93 20.90 -1.77
CA THR A 106 10.18 20.30 -2.27
C THR A 106 11.25 20.11 -1.17
N SER A 107 11.79 18.89 -1.09
CA SER A 107 12.97 18.48 -0.29
C SER A 107 12.96 18.90 1.18
N THR A 108 12.46 18.04 2.05
CA THR A 108 12.79 18.12 3.48
C THR A 108 13.53 16.87 3.89
N THR A 109 14.85 16.99 4.03
CA THR A 109 15.59 16.23 5.05
C THR A 109 14.72 16.21 6.32
N ARG A 110 14.26 15.03 6.75
CA ARG A 110 13.55 14.89 8.02
C ARG A 110 14.56 15.26 9.10
N ASN A 111 14.31 16.33 9.84
CA ASN A 111 15.19 16.72 10.92
C ASN A 111 14.83 15.89 12.15
N VAL A 112 15.84 15.32 12.78
CA VAL A 112 15.74 14.54 14.02
C VAL A 112 16.54 15.29 15.09
N TYR A 113 16.03 15.31 16.31
CA TYR A 113 16.61 16.04 17.42
C TYR A 113 17.34 15.06 18.34
N ILE A 114 18.62 15.27 18.56
CA ILE A 114 19.43 14.48 19.50
C ILE A 114 19.78 15.31 20.73
N CYS A 115 20.17 14.60 21.79
CA CYS A 115 20.64 15.23 23.01
C CYS A 115 21.98 15.95 22.78
N SER A 116 22.11 17.19 23.26
CA SER A 116 23.35 17.98 23.17
C SER A 116 24.43 17.54 24.17
N THR A 117 24.03 16.78 25.19
CA THR A 117 24.87 16.47 26.34
C THR A 117 25.83 15.33 26.01
N ASN A 118 27.12 15.64 25.87
CA ASN A 118 28.22 14.66 26.00
C ASN A 118 28.46 14.33 27.49
N GLY A 119 27.39 14.01 28.22
CA GLY A 119 27.45 13.79 29.65
C GLY A 119 28.18 12.49 29.94
N TYR A 120 29.39 12.60 30.48
CA TYR A 120 30.01 11.51 31.23
C TYR A 120 29.21 11.36 32.53
N ASP A 121 28.26 10.43 32.59
CA ASP A 121 27.76 9.97 33.88
C ASP A 121 28.68 8.84 34.32
N SER A 122 29.63 9.17 35.20
CA SER A 122 30.54 8.19 35.78
C SER A 122 29.84 7.49 36.94
N ASP A 123 28.98 6.54 36.65
CA ASP A 123 28.62 5.53 37.63
C ASP A 123 29.77 4.52 37.76
N TYR A 124 30.01 4.07 38.99
CA TYR A 124 31.22 3.37 39.46
C TYR A 124 31.51 2.00 38.81
N ASP A 125 30.78 1.60 37.78
CA ASP A 125 30.88 0.31 37.10
C ASP A 125 30.97 0.47 35.57
N GLY A 126 31.99 1.16 35.07
CA GLY A 126 32.66 0.83 33.79
C GLY A 126 31.83 0.70 32.49
N GLU A 127 30.60 1.22 32.38
CA GLU A 127 29.80 1.16 31.15
C GLU A 127 29.63 2.57 30.57
N GLU A 128 30.32 2.87 29.46
CA GLU A 128 30.27 4.18 28.81
C GLU A 128 28.89 4.43 28.15
N ASP A 129 27.94 5.01 28.89
CA ASP A 129 26.60 5.25 28.37
C ASP A 129 26.46 6.66 27.76
N TYR A 130 26.74 6.75 26.45
CA TYR A 130 26.65 8.00 25.72
C TYR A 130 25.18 8.41 25.48
N CYS A 131 24.76 9.53 26.08
CA CYS A 131 23.45 10.17 25.85
C CYS A 131 23.15 10.50 24.36
N SER A 132 24.13 10.42 23.48
CA SER A 132 24.01 10.64 22.03
C SER A 132 23.29 9.52 21.27
N ARG A 133 22.90 8.42 21.93
CA ARG A 133 22.17 7.30 21.30
C ARG A 133 20.67 7.49 21.18
N HIS A 134 20.09 8.52 21.79
CA HIS A 134 18.66 8.80 21.70
C HIS A 134 18.36 9.95 20.74
N ALA A 135 17.28 9.77 19.98
CA ALA A 135 16.82 10.67 18.94
C ALA A 135 15.30 10.83 19.05
N SER A 136 14.80 12.04 18.85
CA SER A 136 13.38 12.35 18.80
C SER A 136 13.00 13.05 17.49
N GLU A 137 11.79 12.79 17.01
CA GLU A 137 11.19 13.52 15.89
C GLU A 137 10.60 14.86 16.34
N THR A 138 10.37 15.04 17.66
CA THR A 138 9.85 16.26 18.25
C THR A 138 10.98 17.11 18.86
N PRO A 139 11.00 18.43 18.57
CA PRO A 139 11.97 19.32 19.17
C PRO A 139 11.77 19.40 20.68
N ASN A 140 12.88 19.43 21.41
CA ASN A 140 12.92 19.60 22.86
C ASN A 140 12.33 18.46 23.70
N ASP A 141 12.21 17.26 23.12
CA ASP A 141 11.91 16.06 23.89
C ASP A 141 12.94 15.83 25.00
N ILE A 142 12.49 15.18 26.06
CA ILE A 142 13.32 14.88 27.22
C ILE A 142 14.10 13.59 26.94
N CYS A 143 15.43 13.68 26.97
CA CYS A 143 16.28 12.51 26.83
C CYS A 143 16.00 11.51 27.95
N PRO A 144 15.73 10.23 27.66
CA PRO A 144 15.40 9.24 28.69
C PRO A 144 16.59 8.95 29.61
N ASN A 145 17.82 9.24 29.17
CA ASN A 145 19.05 8.95 29.91
C ASN A 145 19.45 10.14 30.82
N CYS A 146 19.92 11.26 30.26
CA CYS A 146 20.33 12.43 31.08
C CYS A 146 19.20 13.40 31.46
N ARG A 147 17.95 13.16 31.04
CA ARG A 147 16.82 14.10 31.19
C ARG A 147 17.05 15.50 30.57
N GLY A 148 18.10 15.66 29.79
CA GLY A 148 18.40 16.88 29.04
C GLY A 148 17.48 17.05 27.84
N THR A 149 17.37 18.29 27.37
CA THR A 149 16.55 18.64 26.21
C THR A 149 17.23 18.21 24.90
N MET A 150 16.50 17.47 24.06
CA MET A 150 16.93 17.12 22.70
C MET A 150 16.72 18.30 21.76
N SER A 151 17.78 19.09 21.56
CA SER A 151 17.75 20.33 20.76
C SER A 151 18.69 20.31 19.56
N VAL A 152 19.59 19.33 19.46
CA VAL A 152 20.57 19.27 18.36
C VAL A 152 19.91 18.68 17.13
N VAL A 153 19.81 19.49 16.07
CA VAL A 153 19.22 19.06 14.81
C VAL A 153 20.22 18.24 14.01
N VAL A 154 19.80 17.03 13.63
CA VAL A 154 20.50 16.15 12.71
C VAL A 154 19.61 15.90 11.51
N SER A 155 20.16 16.01 10.31
CA SER A 155 19.44 15.68 9.09
C SER A 155 19.41 14.17 8.90
N LEU A 156 18.20 13.60 8.82
CA LEU A 156 18.02 12.21 8.43
C LEU A 156 18.36 12.07 6.94
N VAL A 157 19.50 11.44 6.66
CA VAL A 157 19.93 11.14 5.30
C VAL A 157 19.27 9.82 4.90
N ASN A 158 18.37 9.86 3.92
CA ASN A 158 17.81 8.65 3.32
C ASN A 158 18.86 8.03 2.39
N SER A 159 19.32 6.80 2.70
CA SER A 159 20.30 6.07 1.88
C SER A 159 19.78 5.61 0.51
N SER A 160 18.58 6.01 0.08
CA SER A 160 18.04 5.69 -1.25
C SER A 160 18.74 6.43 -2.40
N SER A 161 19.71 7.31 -2.12
CA SER A 161 20.49 8.01 -3.16
C SER A 161 21.79 7.30 -3.57
N ALA A 162 22.27 6.29 -2.83
CA ALA A 162 23.56 5.63 -3.11
C ALA A 162 23.46 4.42 -4.07
N ALA A 163 22.26 3.95 -4.40
CA ALA A 163 22.05 2.79 -5.30
C ALA A 163 21.68 3.17 -6.74
N ALA A 164 21.85 4.45 -7.13
CA ALA A 164 21.44 4.97 -8.44
C ALA A 164 22.46 4.74 -9.58
N ASN A 165 23.43 3.86 -9.39
CA ASN A 165 24.33 3.42 -10.46
C ASN A 165 24.12 1.93 -10.74
N ASN A 166 23.00 1.59 -11.38
CA ASN A 166 22.99 0.63 -12.47
C ASN A 166 21.66 0.73 -13.24
N THR A 167 21.80 0.86 -14.55
CA THR A 167 20.77 1.00 -15.57
C THR A 167 19.73 -0.12 -15.53
N SER A 168 18.48 0.22 -15.25
CA SER A 168 17.28 -0.22 -15.99
C SER A 168 16.02 0.31 -15.30
N THR A 169 15.41 1.39 -15.82
CA THR A 169 13.97 1.72 -15.72
C THR A 169 13.21 1.34 -14.43
N SER A 170 13.81 1.48 -13.24
CA SER A 170 13.14 1.17 -11.98
C SER A 170 12.39 2.40 -11.50
N SER A 171 11.24 2.67 -12.12
CA SER A 171 10.25 3.56 -11.51
C SER A 171 9.95 3.04 -10.09
N GLY A 172 10.11 3.87 -9.06
CA GLY A 172 9.80 3.52 -7.66
C GLY A 172 8.39 2.94 -7.49
N GLY A 173 8.13 2.23 -6.38
CA GLY A 173 6.89 1.47 -6.12
C GLY A 173 7.16 0.09 -5.52
N PHE A 174 6.11 -0.70 -5.28
CA PHE A 174 6.20 -2.00 -4.59
C PHE A 174 6.45 -3.16 -5.53
N VAL A 175 5.77 -3.16 -6.68
CA VAL A 175 5.81 -4.28 -7.61
C VAL A 175 6.59 -3.94 -8.89
N LYS A 176 6.96 -4.97 -9.65
CA LYS A 176 7.73 -4.81 -10.89
C LYS A 176 6.87 -4.26 -12.02
N GLY A 177 7.38 -3.24 -12.72
CA GLY A 177 6.66 -2.51 -13.77
C GLY A 177 6.37 -3.30 -15.04
N MET A 178 7.20 -4.28 -15.37
CA MET A 178 7.08 -5.10 -16.58
C MET A 178 6.18 -6.33 -16.40
N VAL A 179 5.45 -6.40 -15.29
CA VAL A 179 4.56 -7.52 -14.96
C VAL A 179 3.11 -7.04 -15.01
N THR A 180 2.26 -7.83 -15.66
CA THR A 180 0.81 -7.64 -15.61
C THR A 180 0.25 -8.45 -14.46
N TYR A 181 -0.64 -7.84 -13.69
CA TYR A 181 -1.27 -8.44 -12.53
C TYR A 181 -2.76 -8.68 -12.81
N MET A 182 -3.24 -9.80 -12.30
CA MET A 182 -4.65 -10.11 -12.16
C MET A 182 -5.11 -9.60 -10.80
N VAL A 183 -6.14 -8.76 -10.79
CA VAL A 183 -6.80 -8.27 -9.58
C VAL A 183 -8.23 -8.76 -9.56
N MET A 184 -8.58 -9.61 -8.59
CA MET A 184 -9.92 -10.17 -8.48
C MET A 184 -10.93 -9.15 -7.93
N ASP A 185 -12.22 -9.48 -7.98
CA ASP A 185 -13.30 -8.58 -7.52
C ASP A 185 -13.15 -8.19 -6.03
N ASN A 186 -12.58 -9.07 -5.21
CA ASN A 186 -12.21 -8.83 -3.82
C ASN A 186 -10.81 -8.21 -3.64
N LEU A 187 -10.26 -7.60 -4.68
CA LEU A 187 -8.91 -7.02 -4.71
C LEU A 187 -7.77 -8.00 -4.46
N GLU A 188 -8.00 -9.32 -4.50
CA GLU A 188 -6.91 -10.30 -4.43
C GLU A 188 -5.98 -10.10 -5.64
N VAL A 189 -4.67 -9.96 -5.38
CA VAL A 189 -3.67 -9.66 -6.41
C VAL A 189 -2.80 -10.88 -6.69
N LYS A 190 -2.71 -11.28 -7.95
CA LYS A 190 -1.86 -12.37 -8.43
C LYS A 190 -1.13 -11.95 -9.71
N PRO A 191 0.09 -12.45 -9.99
CA PRO A 191 0.67 -12.33 -11.32
C PRO A 191 -0.27 -12.94 -12.37
N MET A 192 -0.45 -12.26 -13.50
CA MET A 192 -1.32 -12.76 -14.56
C MET A 192 -0.66 -13.96 -15.26
N SER A 193 -1.42 -15.02 -15.47
CA SER A 193 -1.00 -16.23 -16.18
C SER A 193 -2.17 -16.74 -17.00
N THR A 194 -1.97 -16.97 -18.30
CA THR A 194 -3.04 -17.45 -19.20
C THR A 194 -3.64 -18.75 -18.71
N ILE A 195 -2.83 -19.69 -18.21
CA ILE A 195 -3.30 -20.99 -17.69
C ILE A 195 -4.15 -20.78 -16.42
N SER A 196 -3.71 -19.89 -15.53
CA SER A 196 -4.46 -19.55 -14.31
C SER A 196 -5.78 -18.85 -14.65
N SER A 197 -5.79 -17.92 -15.61
CA SER A 197 -7.00 -17.25 -16.10
C SER A 197 -8.02 -18.26 -16.65
N LEU A 198 -7.58 -19.22 -17.46
CA LEU A 198 -8.46 -20.25 -18.01
C LEU A 198 -9.04 -21.16 -16.91
N THR A 199 -8.20 -21.58 -15.96
CA THR A 199 -8.65 -22.37 -14.81
C THR A 199 -9.66 -21.60 -13.96
N LEU A 200 -9.44 -20.29 -13.81
CA LEU A 200 -10.32 -19.41 -13.06
C LEU A 200 -11.70 -19.27 -13.72
N LEU A 201 -11.78 -19.15 -15.05
CA LEU A 201 -13.07 -19.14 -15.77
C LEU A 201 -13.88 -20.41 -15.50
N ASN A 202 -13.22 -21.57 -15.45
CA ASN A 202 -13.87 -22.82 -15.10
C ASN A 202 -14.34 -22.82 -13.63
N SER A 203 -13.53 -22.29 -12.70
CA SER A 203 -13.90 -22.17 -11.29
C SER A 203 -15.09 -21.23 -11.04
N PHE A 204 -15.27 -20.21 -11.90
CA PHE A 204 -16.43 -19.34 -11.91
C PHE A 204 -17.64 -19.95 -12.64
N ASN A 205 -17.55 -21.20 -13.09
CA ASN A 205 -18.62 -21.90 -13.80
C ASN A 205 -19.11 -21.15 -15.05
N VAL A 206 -18.18 -20.49 -15.77
CA VAL A 206 -18.51 -19.80 -17.03
C VAL A 206 -18.79 -20.85 -18.10
N GLN A 207 -20.07 -21.09 -18.39
CA GLN A 207 -20.51 -22.10 -19.36
C GLN A 207 -20.38 -21.63 -20.82
N ASN A 208 -20.44 -20.32 -21.04
CA ASN A 208 -20.39 -19.72 -22.36
C ASN A 208 -19.41 -18.55 -22.37
N ILE A 209 -18.25 -18.72 -23.00
CA ILE A 209 -17.22 -17.68 -23.15
C ILE A 209 -17.77 -16.47 -23.91
N GLY A 210 -18.79 -16.66 -24.77
CA GLY A 210 -19.45 -15.56 -25.48
C GLY A 210 -20.23 -14.59 -24.60
N SER A 211 -20.45 -14.91 -23.31
CA SER A 211 -20.99 -13.94 -22.34
C SER A 211 -19.94 -13.11 -21.62
N LEU A 212 -18.65 -13.32 -21.92
CA LEU A 212 -17.58 -12.53 -21.34
C LEU A 212 -17.36 -11.26 -22.16
N GLU A 213 -17.24 -10.13 -21.48
CA GLU A 213 -16.99 -8.82 -22.07
C GLU A 213 -15.72 -8.20 -21.48
N GLU A 214 -14.91 -7.59 -22.34
CA GLU A 214 -13.77 -6.78 -21.92
C GLU A 214 -14.18 -5.30 -21.85
N LYS A 215 -13.98 -4.68 -20.69
CA LYS A 215 -14.29 -3.27 -20.49
C LYS A 215 -13.07 -2.51 -19.99
N PHE A 216 -12.64 -1.50 -20.73
CA PHE A 216 -11.61 -0.58 -20.29
C PHE A 216 -12.21 0.46 -19.36
N VAL A 217 -11.64 0.59 -18.17
CA VAL A 217 -12.00 1.63 -17.21
C VAL A 217 -10.75 2.40 -16.84
N ALA A 218 -10.98 3.62 -16.38
CA ALA A 218 -9.96 4.45 -15.81
C ALA A 218 -10.19 4.57 -14.31
N LEU A 219 -9.09 4.62 -13.57
CA LEU A 219 -9.07 4.98 -12.18
C LEU A 219 -8.51 6.40 -12.07
N ASP A 220 -9.37 7.32 -11.65
CA ASP A 220 -8.97 8.65 -11.17
C ASP A 220 -9.08 8.73 -9.64
N VAL A 221 -8.99 9.94 -9.09
CA VAL A 221 -9.06 10.17 -7.64
C VAL A 221 -10.42 9.76 -7.08
N ASP A 222 -11.51 10.10 -7.77
CA ASP A 222 -12.86 9.82 -7.31
C ASP A 222 -13.15 8.32 -7.34
N GLU A 223 -12.73 7.62 -8.40
CA GLU A 223 -12.81 6.16 -8.43
C GLU A 223 -11.90 5.50 -7.39
N GLY A 224 -10.70 6.05 -7.15
CA GLY A 224 -9.79 5.58 -6.11
C GLY A 224 -10.42 5.65 -4.71
N LEU A 225 -11.12 6.75 -4.39
CA LEU A 225 -11.84 6.92 -3.13
C LEU A 225 -13.06 5.99 -3.03
N LYS A 226 -13.82 5.80 -4.11
CA LYS A 226 -14.92 4.82 -4.17
C LYS A 226 -14.41 3.40 -3.93
N LEU A 227 -13.26 3.06 -4.51
CA LEU A 227 -12.62 1.75 -4.36
C LEU A 227 -12.13 1.53 -2.94
N LEU A 228 -11.48 2.52 -2.33
CA LEU A 228 -11.09 2.46 -0.92
C LEU A 228 -12.31 2.26 -0.02
N LYS A 229 -13.39 3.04 -0.22
CA LYS A 229 -14.63 2.87 0.55
C LYS A 229 -15.21 1.46 0.38
N ALA A 230 -15.39 1.01 -0.86
CA ALA A 230 -15.94 -0.31 -1.13
C ALA A 230 -15.08 -1.45 -0.56
N SER A 231 -13.76 -1.30 -0.52
CA SER A 231 -12.84 -2.29 0.06
C SER A 231 -13.04 -2.54 1.56
N LEU A 232 -13.62 -1.55 2.27
CA LEU A 232 -13.96 -1.64 3.69
C LEU A 232 -15.35 -2.22 3.92
N GLU A 233 -16.23 -2.15 2.91
CA GLU A 233 -17.66 -2.46 3.06
C GLU A 233 -18.05 -3.82 2.45
N CYS A 234 -17.34 -4.29 1.42
CA CYS A 234 -17.77 -5.46 0.64
C CYS A 234 -16.60 -6.24 0.02
N LYS A 235 -16.93 -7.40 -0.56
CA LYS A 235 -15.99 -8.30 -1.28
C LYS A 235 -16.11 -8.24 -2.80
N ASN A 236 -17.16 -7.61 -3.33
CA ASN A 236 -17.39 -7.44 -4.77
C ASN A 236 -17.03 -6.01 -5.19
N VAL A 237 -15.81 -5.58 -4.88
CA VAL A 237 -15.36 -4.18 -4.94
C VAL A 237 -15.35 -3.66 -6.37
N LEU A 238 -14.73 -4.38 -7.30
CA LEU A 238 -14.63 -3.93 -8.70
C LEU A 238 -16.02 -3.89 -9.35
N THR A 239 -16.85 -4.90 -9.08
CA THR A 239 -18.26 -4.94 -9.50
C THR A 239 -19.03 -3.75 -8.95
N THR A 240 -18.91 -3.47 -7.65
CA THR A 240 -19.62 -2.35 -7.00
C THR A 240 -19.20 -1.00 -7.57
N VAL A 241 -17.89 -0.77 -7.74
CA VAL A 241 -17.34 0.52 -8.19
C VAL A 241 -17.60 0.77 -9.67
N PHE A 242 -17.39 -0.23 -10.54
CA PHE A 242 -17.38 -0.03 -11.99
C PHE A 242 -18.65 -0.48 -12.71
N LEU A 243 -19.50 -1.28 -12.06
CA LEU A 243 -20.80 -1.72 -12.57
C LEU A 243 -21.99 -1.16 -11.77
N GLY A 244 -21.76 -0.56 -10.59
CA GLY A 244 -22.79 0.12 -9.80
C GLY A 244 -23.74 -0.81 -9.03
N ASN A 245 -23.41 -2.11 -8.93
CA ASN A 245 -24.22 -3.08 -8.20
C ASN A 245 -23.80 -3.12 -6.72
N ILE A 246 -24.54 -2.44 -5.84
CA ILE A 246 -24.45 -2.68 -4.39
C ILE A 246 -25.25 -3.96 -4.08
N GLY A 247 -24.66 -5.11 -4.44
CA GLY A 247 -25.11 -6.39 -3.93
C GLY A 247 -24.61 -6.53 -2.50
N VAL A 248 -25.34 -5.97 -1.53
CA VAL A 248 -25.19 -6.42 -0.13
C VAL A 248 -25.67 -7.86 -0.11
N GLU A 249 -24.76 -8.82 -0.23
CA GLU A 249 -25.03 -10.15 0.29
C GLU A 249 -25.18 -9.98 1.81
N LYS A 250 -26.44 -9.86 2.26
CA LYS A 250 -26.76 -10.02 3.67
C LYS A 250 -26.32 -11.42 4.04
N GLY A 251 -25.28 -11.52 4.85
CA GLY A 251 -24.88 -12.77 5.48
C GLY A 251 -26.10 -13.43 6.16
N PRO A 252 -26.09 -14.77 6.30
CA PRO A 252 -27.25 -15.49 6.81
C PRO A 252 -27.63 -14.95 8.19
N GLU A 253 -28.88 -14.53 8.34
CA GLU A 253 -29.50 -14.27 9.64
C GLU A 253 -29.31 -15.51 10.50
N ARG A 254 -28.53 -15.38 11.57
CA ARG A 254 -28.44 -16.41 12.60
C ARG A 254 -29.82 -16.51 13.26
N GLN A 255 -30.56 -17.56 12.92
CA GLN A 255 -31.66 -18.07 13.74
C GLN A 255 -31.12 -18.66 15.04
#